data_AF-A0A3D4R5R2-F1
#
_entry.id   AF-A0A3D4R5R2-F1
#
_cell.length_a   1.000
_cell.length_b   1.000
_cell.length_c   1.000
_cell.angle_alpha   90.00
_cell.angle_beta   90.00
_cell.angle_gamma   90.00
#
_symmetry.space_group_name_H-M   'P 1'
#
loop_
_entity.id
_entity.type
_entity.pdbx_description
1 polymer ?
#
loop_
_entity_poly.entity_id
_entity_poly.type
_entity_poly.pdbx_seq_one_letter_code
_entity_poly.pdbx_strand_id
1 'polypeptide(L)'
;ARILAKSINCPNTKNQKACGMCETCESIAAGNNLDVLEIDAASNRGIEEIRQLRETIKLSPIQLKFKVYIIDEVHMLTSEAFNALLKTIEEPPAHAVFVLATTEAHKVPETVFSRCVFIPFERATVAQLKESLLRIVKGEKLQIDDAALTLIAEAADGAFRDGAKLLEQVATSADAITVNTVQSSLGLTSGKELEKFVILLQEKKTAQLLQQIHELVSSGKNLTQFMITIVKRLETLLVESFSTKSSWSKVELIAAIRSLTHAFPLVKSSPIPELPFELALVEYCEAGIVPVTTSRAKPHVPSVQEMGAIATISAGDADSSVQSILAHWSEILEKLKPFNHSIVGVLRSCRPVKFADGMLTIEAGYKFHAERITEAKVRDLVAKVIGEVVGLDVKIETVLKQRTVNSKQ
;
A
#
# COMPACT_ATOMS: atom_id res chain seq x y z
N ALA A 1 -20.98 -1.40 -8.51
CA ALA A 1 -21.01 -1.78 -9.94
C ALA A 1 -22.14 -2.77 -10.28
N ARG A 2 -22.12 -4.02 -9.79
CA ARG A 2 -23.16 -5.04 -10.11
C ARG A 2 -24.61 -4.59 -9.90
N ILE A 3 -24.91 -3.83 -8.84
CA ILE A 3 -26.27 -3.31 -8.59
C ILE A 3 -26.76 -2.43 -9.75
N LEU A 4 -25.89 -1.54 -10.28
CA LEU A 4 -26.21 -0.70 -11.44
C LEU A 4 -26.45 -1.57 -12.68
N ALA A 5 -25.58 -2.54 -12.93
CA ALA A 5 -25.72 -3.47 -14.05
C ALA A 5 -27.06 -4.21 -14.02
N LYS A 6 -27.50 -4.66 -12.84
CA LYS A 6 -28.84 -5.25 -12.67
C LYS A 6 -29.96 -4.23 -12.94
N SER A 7 -29.86 -3.01 -12.41
CA SER A 7 -30.91 -2.00 -12.55
C SER A 7 -31.16 -1.58 -13.99
N ILE A 8 -30.12 -1.53 -14.84
CA ILE A 8 -30.28 -1.10 -16.25
C ILE A 8 -30.66 -2.24 -17.20
N ASN A 9 -30.40 -3.50 -16.81
CA ASN A 9 -30.62 -4.67 -17.67
C ASN A 9 -31.76 -5.58 -17.20
N CYS A 10 -32.32 -5.39 -16.00
CA CYS A 10 -33.42 -6.21 -15.52
C CYS A 10 -34.69 -5.94 -16.36
N PRO A 11 -35.36 -6.97 -16.90
CA PRO A 11 -36.62 -6.79 -17.64
C PRO A 11 -37.80 -6.42 -16.72
N ASN A 12 -37.69 -6.74 -15.43
CA ASN A 12 -38.76 -6.62 -14.44
C ASN A 12 -38.49 -5.48 -13.44
N THR A 13 -37.92 -4.37 -13.89
CA THR A 13 -37.62 -3.22 -13.01
C THR A 13 -38.90 -2.61 -12.44
N LYS A 14 -38.89 -2.33 -11.12
CA LYS A 14 -39.92 -1.52 -10.44
C LYS A 14 -39.26 -0.32 -9.78
N ASN A 15 -39.71 0.90 -10.07
CA ASN A 15 -39.12 2.14 -9.54
C ASN A 15 -37.58 2.18 -9.69
N GLN A 16 -37.06 1.82 -10.87
CA GLN A 16 -35.61 1.76 -11.18
C GLN A 16 -34.79 0.76 -10.33
N LYS A 17 -35.46 -0.10 -9.55
CA LYS A 17 -34.84 -1.20 -8.81
C LYS A 17 -35.00 -2.50 -9.58
N ALA A 18 -33.90 -3.23 -9.72
CA ALA A 18 -33.90 -4.59 -10.25
C ALA A 18 -34.72 -5.53 -9.35
N CYS A 19 -35.37 -6.53 -9.93
CA CYS A 19 -36.20 -7.48 -9.15
C CYS A 19 -35.38 -8.44 -8.28
N GLY A 20 -34.11 -8.68 -8.63
CA GLY A 20 -33.20 -9.56 -7.87
C GLY A 20 -33.40 -11.07 -8.09
N MET A 21 -34.47 -11.49 -8.78
CA MET A 21 -34.92 -12.89 -8.88
C MET A 21 -35.11 -13.42 -10.31
N CYS A 22 -34.83 -12.61 -11.34
CA CYS A 22 -34.86 -13.09 -12.72
C CYS A 22 -33.47 -13.61 -13.15
N GLU A 23 -33.42 -14.41 -14.20
CA GLU A 23 -32.18 -15.00 -14.73
C GLU A 23 -31.08 -13.96 -14.99
N THR A 24 -31.43 -12.78 -15.52
CA THR A 24 -30.49 -11.65 -15.67
C THR A 24 -29.93 -11.17 -14.32
N CYS A 25 -30.79 -11.01 -13.31
CA CYS A 25 -30.35 -10.56 -11.99
C CYS A 25 -29.49 -11.59 -11.27
N GLU A 26 -29.79 -12.87 -11.43
CA GLU A 26 -29.07 -13.98 -10.82
C GLU A 26 -27.71 -14.19 -11.48
N SER A 27 -27.64 -14.24 -12.82
CA SER A 27 -26.37 -14.36 -13.56
C SER A 27 -25.42 -13.18 -13.29
N ILE A 28 -25.93 -11.95 -13.22
CA ILE A 28 -25.12 -10.79 -12.81
C ILE A 28 -24.70 -10.88 -11.34
N ALA A 29 -25.53 -11.44 -10.45
CA ALA A 29 -25.15 -11.66 -9.05
C ALA A 29 -23.97 -12.63 -8.94
N ALA A 30 -24.07 -13.74 -9.66
CA ALA A 30 -23.10 -14.82 -9.71
C ALA A 30 -21.80 -14.42 -10.42
N GLY A 31 -21.82 -13.34 -11.22
CA GLY A 31 -20.65 -12.86 -11.95
C GLY A 31 -20.31 -13.69 -13.19
N ASN A 32 -21.29 -14.39 -13.77
CA ASN A 32 -21.11 -15.25 -14.94
C ASN A 32 -21.90 -14.79 -16.18
N ASN A 33 -22.46 -13.57 -16.15
CA ASN A 33 -23.19 -13.01 -17.28
C ASN A 33 -22.23 -12.52 -18.37
N LEU A 34 -22.45 -12.92 -19.63
CA LEU A 34 -21.54 -12.61 -20.76
C LEU A 34 -21.53 -11.13 -21.18
N ASP A 35 -22.58 -10.38 -20.85
CA ASP A 35 -22.69 -8.95 -21.16
C ASP A 35 -22.29 -8.07 -19.97
N VAL A 36 -21.87 -8.65 -18.85
CA VAL A 36 -21.29 -7.91 -17.71
C VAL A 36 -19.86 -8.40 -17.50
N LEU A 37 -18.90 -7.66 -18.05
CA LEU A 37 -17.49 -7.99 -17.95
C LEU A 37 -16.87 -7.29 -16.75
N GLU A 38 -16.30 -8.07 -15.84
CA GLU A 38 -15.55 -7.57 -14.69
C GLU A 38 -14.06 -7.80 -14.91
N ILE A 39 -13.28 -6.73 -14.83
CA ILE A 39 -11.85 -6.72 -15.09
C ILE A 39 -11.18 -6.11 -13.87
N ASP A 40 -10.33 -6.90 -13.22
CA ASP A 40 -9.42 -6.40 -12.20
C ASP A 40 -8.19 -5.79 -12.90
N ALA A 41 -8.04 -4.47 -12.83
CA ALA A 41 -6.93 -3.75 -13.44
C ALA A 41 -5.59 -4.06 -12.76
N ALA A 42 -5.57 -4.54 -11.51
CA ALA A 42 -4.32 -4.95 -10.86
C ALA A 42 -3.72 -6.18 -11.58
N SER A 43 -4.57 -7.10 -12.02
CA SER A 43 -4.18 -8.30 -12.75
C SER A 43 -4.09 -8.09 -14.26
N ASN A 44 -4.85 -7.14 -14.83
CA ASN A 44 -4.96 -6.88 -16.27
C ASN A 44 -4.51 -5.45 -16.63
N ARG A 45 -3.37 -5.02 -16.09
CA ARG A 45 -2.87 -3.64 -16.20
C ARG A 45 -2.35 -3.23 -17.59
N GLY A 46 -2.05 -4.21 -18.44
CA GLY A 46 -1.31 -4.04 -19.69
C GLY A 46 -2.13 -3.46 -20.84
N ILE A 47 -1.41 -2.93 -21.84
CA ILE A 47 -2.01 -2.36 -23.04
C ILE A 47 -2.69 -3.41 -23.92
N GLU A 48 -2.19 -4.65 -23.95
CA GLU A 48 -2.73 -5.71 -24.82
C GLU A 48 -4.11 -6.16 -24.36
N GLU A 49 -4.30 -6.36 -23.06
CA GLU A 49 -5.59 -6.70 -22.46
C GLU A 49 -6.62 -5.60 -22.74
N ILE A 50 -6.22 -4.34 -22.62
CA ILE A 50 -7.07 -3.21 -22.92
C ILE A 50 -7.38 -3.07 -24.43
N ARG A 51 -6.44 -3.41 -25.31
CA ARG A 51 -6.72 -3.45 -26.75
C ARG A 51 -7.76 -4.51 -27.09
N GLN A 52 -7.65 -5.70 -26.50
CA GLN A 52 -8.65 -6.76 -26.66
C GLN A 52 -10.02 -6.34 -26.13
N LEU A 53 -10.04 -5.67 -24.97
CA LEU A 53 -11.26 -5.08 -24.41
C LEU A 53 -11.90 -4.09 -25.38
N ARG A 54 -11.10 -3.20 -25.98
CA ARG A 54 -11.56 -2.19 -26.95
C ARG A 54 -12.22 -2.81 -28.18
N GLU A 55 -11.68 -3.92 -28.69
CA GLU A 55 -12.31 -4.64 -29.81
C GLU A 55 -13.63 -5.29 -29.37
N THR A 56 -13.70 -5.80 -28.14
CA THR A 56 -14.92 -6.40 -27.57
C THR A 56 -16.01 -5.36 -27.31
N ILE A 57 -15.66 -4.09 -27.04
CA ILE A 57 -16.59 -2.98 -26.82
C ILE A 57 -17.38 -2.63 -28.09
N LYS A 58 -16.79 -2.81 -29.28
CA LYS A 58 -17.47 -2.56 -30.56
C LYS A 58 -18.60 -3.56 -30.83
N LEU A 59 -18.59 -4.71 -30.17
CA LEU A 59 -19.59 -5.76 -30.35
C LEU A 59 -20.84 -5.44 -29.54
N SER A 60 -22.01 -5.60 -30.17
CA SER A 60 -23.31 -5.49 -29.50
C SER A 60 -23.45 -6.50 -28.34
N PRO A 61 -24.33 -6.24 -27.36
CA PRO A 61 -24.65 -7.21 -26.33
C PRO A 61 -25.27 -8.49 -26.92
N ILE A 62 -25.07 -9.62 -26.26
CA ILE A 62 -25.59 -10.93 -26.70
C ILE A 62 -27.04 -11.13 -26.26
N GLN A 63 -27.33 -10.82 -24.99
CA GLN A 63 -28.61 -11.08 -24.34
C GLN A 63 -29.20 -9.83 -23.68
N LEU A 64 -28.35 -8.95 -23.16
CA LEU A 64 -28.78 -7.79 -22.37
C LEU A 64 -29.02 -6.55 -23.23
N LYS A 65 -29.70 -5.55 -22.66
CA LYS A 65 -29.89 -4.25 -23.34
C LYS A 65 -28.59 -3.45 -23.41
N PHE A 66 -27.81 -3.49 -22.33
CA PHE A 66 -26.53 -2.81 -22.21
C PHE A 66 -25.45 -3.81 -21.84
N LYS A 67 -24.29 -3.66 -22.47
CA LYS A 67 -23.06 -4.37 -22.13
C LYS A 67 -22.28 -3.52 -21.12
N VAL A 68 -22.04 -4.07 -19.94
CA VAL A 68 -21.45 -3.35 -18.80
C VAL A 68 -20.01 -3.78 -18.60
N TYR A 69 -19.10 -2.81 -18.55
CA TYR A 69 -17.68 -2.99 -18.32
C TYR A 69 -17.32 -2.43 -16.95
N ILE A 70 -17.04 -3.32 -16.01
CA ILE A 70 -16.64 -2.99 -14.65
C ILE A 70 -15.12 -3.14 -14.58
N ILE A 71 -14.42 -2.02 -14.41
CA ILE A 71 -12.96 -2.02 -14.24
C ILE A 71 -12.68 -1.67 -12.78
N ASP A 72 -12.28 -2.69 -12.02
CA ASP A 72 -11.92 -2.55 -10.61
C ASP A 72 -10.45 -2.14 -10.46
N GLU A 73 -10.14 -1.40 -9.39
CA GLU A 73 -8.81 -0.83 -9.14
C GLU A 73 -8.20 -0.09 -10.36
N VAL A 74 -9.00 0.69 -11.09
CA VAL A 74 -8.60 1.28 -12.39
C VAL A 74 -7.30 2.11 -12.34
N HIS A 75 -6.94 2.65 -11.17
CA HIS A 75 -5.67 3.34 -10.94
C HIS A 75 -4.43 2.46 -11.16
N MET A 76 -4.59 1.13 -11.24
CA MET A 76 -3.53 0.17 -11.51
C MET A 76 -3.21 0.00 -13.01
N LEU A 77 -4.04 0.55 -13.91
CA LEU A 77 -3.76 0.53 -15.35
C LEU A 77 -2.50 1.36 -15.68
N THR A 78 -1.72 0.90 -16.68
CA THR A 78 -0.61 1.73 -17.18
C THR A 78 -1.13 2.97 -17.93
N SER A 79 -0.26 3.98 -18.08
CA SER A 79 -0.62 5.18 -18.84
C SER A 79 -0.95 4.86 -20.30
N GLU A 80 -0.30 3.87 -20.92
CA GLU A 80 -0.65 3.48 -22.29
C GLU A 80 -2.00 2.77 -22.37
N ALA A 81 -2.33 1.96 -21.37
CA ALA A 81 -3.64 1.33 -21.22
C ALA A 81 -4.76 2.37 -21.08
N PHE A 82 -4.57 3.40 -20.24
CA PHE A 82 -5.51 4.52 -20.15
C PHE A 82 -5.72 5.22 -21.50
N ASN A 83 -4.62 5.56 -22.19
CA ASN A 83 -4.69 6.21 -23.49
C ASN A 83 -5.42 5.37 -24.55
N ALA A 84 -5.27 4.04 -24.48
CA ALA A 84 -5.99 3.12 -25.37
C ALA A 84 -7.52 3.11 -25.10
N LEU A 85 -7.94 3.36 -23.85
CA LEU A 85 -9.36 3.46 -23.46
C LEU A 85 -9.97 4.84 -23.70
N LEU A 86 -9.18 5.92 -23.66
CA LEU A 86 -9.70 7.31 -23.70
C LEU A 86 -10.70 7.55 -24.82
N LYS A 87 -10.35 7.19 -26.06
CA LYS A 87 -11.25 7.36 -27.21
C LYS A 87 -12.59 6.63 -27.03
N THR A 88 -12.58 5.50 -26.34
CA THR A 88 -13.77 4.68 -26.11
C THR A 88 -14.63 5.18 -24.95
N ILE A 89 -14.00 5.81 -23.95
CA ILE A 89 -14.69 6.49 -22.85
C ILE A 89 -15.28 7.83 -23.35
N GLU A 90 -14.61 8.48 -24.31
CA GLU A 90 -15.03 9.72 -24.96
C GLU A 90 -16.28 9.54 -25.82
N GLU A 91 -16.27 8.51 -26.65
CA GLU A 91 -17.33 8.21 -27.59
C GLU A 91 -17.77 6.75 -27.40
N PRO A 92 -18.40 6.42 -26.25
CA PRO A 92 -18.80 5.05 -25.99
C PRO A 92 -19.92 4.63 -26.94
N PRO A 93 -19.91 3.37 -27.44
CA PRO A 93 -21.06 2.84 -28.16
C PRO A 93 -22.34 2.96 -27.33
N ALA A 94 -23.49 3.19 -27.98
CA ALA A 94 -24.76 3.43 -27.29
C ALA A 94 -25.21 2.27 -26.37
N HIS A 95 -24.71 1.06 -26.62
CA HIS A 95 -24.97 -0.13 -25.81
C HIS A 95 -23.96 -0.35 -24.68
N ALA A 96 -22.84 0.38 -24.63
CA ALA A 96 -21.75 0.16 -23.69
C ALA A 96 -21.88 1.08 -22.47
N VAL A 97 -21.71 0.51 -21.27
CA VAL A 97 -21.70 1.26 -20.01
C VAL A 97 -20.44 0.92 -19.24
N PHE A 98 -19.66 1.94 -18.88
CA PHE A 98 -18.43 1.78 -18.10
C PHE A 98 -18.68 2.10 -16.62
N VAL A 99 -18.14 1.25 -15.74
CA VAL A 99 -18.09 1.47 -14.29
C VAL A 99 -16.64 1.32 -13.85
N LEU A 100 -16.02 2.44 -13.52
CA LEU A 100 -14.63 2.48 -13.06
C LEU A 100 -14.62 2.61 -11.53
N ALA A 101 -13.94 1.69 -10.84
CA ALA A 101 -13.77 1.72 -9.40
C ALA A 101 -12.30 1.94 -9.04
N THR A 102 -12.05 2.73 -7.99
CA THR A 102 -10.69 3.05 -7.53
C THR A 102 -10.68 3.37 -6.03
N THR A 103 -9.66 2.90 -5.34
CA THR A 103 -9.31 3.33 -3.97
C THR A 103 -8.39 4.57 -3.97
N GLU A 104 -7.73 4.88 -5.09
CA GLU A 104 -6.78 5.98 -5.23
C GLU A 104 -7.18 6.92 -6.38
N ALA A 105 -8.20 7.75 -6.14
CA ALA A 105 -8.73 8.69 -7.14
C ALA A 105 -7.64 9.59 -7.77
N HIS A 106 -6.70 10.09 -6.96
CA HIS A 106 -5.63 10.99 -7.41
C HIS A 106 -4.64 10.36 -8.43
N LYS A 107 -4.63 9.03 -8.57
CA LYS A 107 -3.79 8.33 -9.57
C LYS A 107 -4.47 8.17 -10.93
N VAL A 108 -5.78 8.43 -11.00
CA VAL A 108 -6.53 8.32 -12.26
C VAL A 108 -6.36 9.65 -13.04
N PRO A 109 -6.04 9.60 -14.35
CA PRO A 109 -5.85 10.81 -15.15
C PRO A 109 -7.09 11.72 -15.16
N GLU A 110 -6.88 13.04 -15.08
CA GLU A 110 -7.95 14.04 -15.14
C GLU A 110 -8.79 13.92 -16.43
N THR A 111 -8.17 13.49 -17.53
CA THR A 111 -8.83 13.22 -18.80
C THR A 111 -9.90 12.14 -18.72
N VAL A 112 -9.80 11.20 -17.77
CA VAL A 112 -10.85 10.19 -17.51
C VAL A 112 -11.92 10.78 -16.61
N PHE A 113 -11.54 11.50 -15.55
CA PHE A 113 -12.49 12.14 -14.63
C PHE A 113 -13.44 13.09 -15.34
N SER A 114 -12.94 13.90 -16.27
CA SER A 114 -13.75 14.88 -17.00
C SER A 114 -14.86 14.25 -17.85
N ARG A 115 -14.82 12.94 -18.07
CA ARG A 115 -15.74 12.17 -18.92
C ARG A 115 -16.55 11.14 -18.14
N CYS A 116 -16.38 11.12 -16.82
CA CYS A 116 -17.07 10.20 -15.92
C CYS A 116 -17.88 10.99 -14.90
N VAL A 117 -19.01 10.43 -14.47
CA VAL A 117 -19.70 10.91 -13.28
C VAL A 117 -18.96 10.34 -12.07
N PHE A 118 -18.27 11.20 -11.32
CA PHE A 118 -17.58 10.79 -10.11
C PHE A 118 -18.55 10.70 -8.92
N ILE A 119 -18.60 9.52 -8.30
CA ILE A 119 -19.41 9.25 -7.11
C ILE A 119 -18.46 8.85 -5.99
N PRO A 120 -18.15 9.76 -5.05
CA PRO A 120 -17.33 9.41 -3.89
C PRO A 120 -18.13 8.54 -2.92
N PHE A 121 -17.53 7.43 -2.49
CA PHE A 121 -18.04 6.63 -1.37
C PHE A 121 -17.28 7.00 -0.11
N GLU A 122 -17.99 7.47 0.90
CA GLU A 122 -17.43 7.76 2.21
C GLU A 122 -17.36 6.50 3.07
N ARG A 123 -16.48 6.53 4.07
CA ARG A 123 -16.44 5.48 5.10
C ARG A 123 -17.75 5.45 5.86
N ALA A 124 -18.25 4.26 6.12
CA ALA A 124 -19.45 4.10 6.92
C ALA A 124 -19.21 4.54 8.37
N THR A 125 -20.20 5.19 8.96
CA THR A 125 -20.21 5.44 10.40
C THR A 125 -20.36 4.12 11.18
N VAL A 126 -19.91 4.10 12.44
CA VAL A 126 -20.08 2.94 13.33
C VAL A 126 -21.56 2.55 13.44
N ALA A 127 -22.48 3.52 13.48
CA ALA A 127 -23.92 3.29 13.51
C ALA A 127 -24.44 2.58 12.25
N GLN A 128 -24.03 3.02 11.06
CA GLN A 128 -24.42 2.40 9.79
C GLN A 128 -23.85 0.98 9.66
N LEU A 129 -22.60 0.76 10.07
CA LEU A 129 -21.99 -0.57 10.11
C LEU A 129 -22.76 -1.48 11.05
N LYS A 130 -23.01 -1.04 12.28
CA LYS A 130 -23.77 -1.78 13.28
C LYS A 130 -25.16 -2.16 12.77
N GLU A 131 -25.88 -1.24 12.13
CA GLU A 131 -27.18 -1.52 11.52
C GLU A 131 -27.07 -2.58 10.42
N SER A 132 -26.05 -2.49 9.57
CA SER A 132 -25.81 -3.47 8.52
C SER A 132 -25.47 -4.85 9.08
N LEU A 133 -24.61 -4.93 10.08
CA LEU A 133 -24.24 -6.18 10.74
C LEU A 133 -25.41 -6.78 11.51
N LEU A 134 -26.26 -5.95 12.13
CA LEU A 134 -27.47 -6.41 12.81
C LEU A 134 -28.44 -7.12 11.86
N ARG A 135 -28.50 -6.71 10.59
CA ARG A 135 -29.27 -7.44 9.57
C ARG A 135 -28.72 -8.84 9.32
N ILE A 136 -27.40 -9.00 9.28
CA ILE A 136 -26.73 -10.29 9.14
C ILE A 136 -27.01 -11.16 10.38
N VAL A 137 -26.78 -10.61 11.58
CA VAL A 137 -27.06 -11.28 12.87
C VAL A 137 -28.49 -11.81 12.95
N LYS A 138 -29.48 -11.01 12.55
CA LYS A 138 -30.90 -11.42 12.54
C LYS A 138 -31.19 -12.50 11.50
N GLY A 139 -30.58 -12.41 10.32
CA GLY A 139 -30.75 -13.41 9.24
C GLY A 139 -30.17 -14.76 9.64
N GLU A 140 -28.97 -14.77 10.21
CA GLU A 140 -28.25 -15.96 10.65
C GLU A 140 -28.65 -16.43 12.06
N LYS A 141 -29.53 -15.70 12.76
CA LYS A 141 -30.01 -15.99 14.12
C LYS A 141 -28.88 -16.11 15.17
N LEU A 142 -27.85 -15.27 15.05
CA LEU A 142 -26.72 -15.24 15.97
C LEU A 142 -27.11 -14.58 17.31
N GLN A 143 -26.57 -15.09 18.42
CA GLN A 143 -26.68 -14.45 19.73
C GLN A 143 -25.46 -13.54 19.97
N ILE A 144 -25.68 -12.23 20.05
CA ILE A 144 -24.61 -11.24 20.21
C ILE A 144 -25.03 -10.09 21.12
N ASP A 145 -24.13 -9.69 22.00
CA ASP A 145 -24.30 -8.50 22.84
C ASP A 145 -24.19 -7.22 22.00
N ASP A 146 -24.99 -6.21 22.32
CA ASP A 146 -24.96 -4.92 21.62
C ASP A 146 -23.58 -4.23 21.68
N ALA A 147 -22.91 -4.35 22.83
CA ALA A 147 -21.54 -3.86 23.03
C ALA A 147 -20.51 -4.63 22.17
N ALA A 148 -20.69 -5.94 22.02
CA ALA A 148 -19.82 -6.77 21.18
C ALA A 148 -19.98 -6.41 19.69
N LEU A 149 -21.23 -6.23 19.24
CA LEU A 149 -21.53 -5.79 17.88
C LEU A 149 -20.94 -4.39 17.57
N THR A 150 -21.01 -3.49 18.55
CA THR A 150 -20.40 -2.15 18.44
C THR A 150 -18.89 -2.25 18.28
N LEU A 151 -18.24 -3.10 19.06
CA LEU A 151 -16.79 -3.31 19.00
C LEU A 151 -16.33 -3.92 17.66
N ILE A 152 -17.12 -4.82 17.06
CA ILE A 152 -16.86 -5.32 15.70
C ILE A 152 -17.00 -4.18 14.66
N ALA A 153 -18.03 -3.33 14.79
CA ALA A 153 -18.23 -2.20 13.89
C ALA A 153 -17.09 -1.16 13.98
N GLU A 154 -16.56 -0.90 15.18
CA GLU A 154 -15.38 -0.06 15.39
C GLU A 154 -14.12 -0.67 14.76
N ALA A 155 -13.93 -1.98 14.93
CA ALA A 155 -12.79 -2.70 14.36
C ALA A 155 -12.83 -2.75 12.82
N ALA A 156 -14.01 -2.66 12.20
CA ALA A 156 -14.20 -2.65 10.75
C ALA A 156 -13.80 -1.33 10.07
N ASP A 157 -13.54 -0.26 10.84
CA ASP A 157 -12.98 1.02 10.36
C ASP A 157 -13.70 1.64 9.14
N GLY A 158 -15.02 1.48 9.08
CA GLY A 158 -15.88 2.02 8.01
C GLY A 158 -16.07 1.10 6.79
N ALA A 159 -15.46 -0.09 6.77
CA ALA A 159 -15.57 -1.06 5.67
C ALA A 159 -16.61 -2.15 5.95
N PHE A 160 -17.73 -2.15 5.20
CA PHE A 160 -18.80 -3.14 5.36
C PHE A 160 -18.33 -4.58 5.15
N ARG A 161 -17.47 -4.81 4.15
CA ARG A 161 -16.94 -6.14 3.83
C ARG A 161 -16.09 -6.70 4.97
N ASP A 162 -15.24 -5.86 5.56
CA ASP A 162 -14.38 -6.29 6.65
C ASP A 162 -15.18 -6.48 7.94
N GLY A 163 -16.17 -5.64 8.21
CA GLY A 163 -17.10 -5.86 9.32
C GLY A 163 -17.83 -7.21 9.23
N ALA A 164 -18.29 -7.61 8.04
CA ALA A 164 -18.93 -8.91 7.85
C ALA A 164 -17.95 -10.07 8.09
N LYS A 165 -16.71 -9.98 7.59
CA LYS A 165 -15.67 -10.98 7.84
C LYS A 165 -15.31 -11.09 9.33
N LEU A 166 -15.19 -9.96 10.03
CA LEU A 166 -14.90 -9.95 11.46
C LEU A 166 -16.04 -10.59 12.25
N LEU A 167 -17.30 -10.30 11.88
CA LEU A 167 -18.46 -10.95 12.48
C LEU A 167 -18.44 -12.47 12.25
N GLU A 168 -18.17 -12.91 11.02
CA GLU A 168 -18.06 -14.34 10.67
C GLU A 168 -16.95 -15.05 11.46
N GLN A 169 -15.77 -14.42 11.55
CA GLN A 169 -14.64 -14.93 12.34
C GLN A 169 -15.02 -15.11 13.81
N VAL A 170 -15.70 -14.14 14.41
CA VAL A 170 -16.12 -14.21 15.81
C VAL A 170 -17.25 -15.24 15.99
N ALA A 171 -18.22 -15.29 15.08
CA ALA A 171 -19.32 -16.27 15.13
C ALA A 171 -18.82 -17.72 15.04
N THR A 172 -17.70 -17.96 14.35
CA THR A 172 -17.07 -19.29 14.28
C THR A 172 -16.38 -19.69 15.59
N SER A 173 -16.09 -18.73 16.47
CA SER A 173 -15.32 -18.96 17.69
C SER A 173 -16.16 -19.27 18.93
N ALA A 174 -17.44 -18.92 18.95
CA ALA A 174 -18.36 -19.22 20.06
C ALA A 174 -19.83 -19.07 19.64
N ASP A 175 -20.72 -19.84 20.28
CA ASP A 175 -22.17 -19.76 20.05
C ASP A 175 -22.79 -18.43 20.55
N ALA A 176 -22.24 -17.86 21.62
CA ALA A 176 -22.65 -16.58 22.18
C ALA A 176 -21.52 -15.55 22.04
N ILE A 177 -21.80 -14.46 21.34
CA ILE A 177 -20.81 -13.43 21.02
C ILE A 177 -20.88 -12.32 22.08
N THR A 178 -19.94 -12.37 23.02
CA THR A 178 -19.76 -11.34 24.05
C THR A 178 -18.59 -10.42 23.71
N VAL A 179 -18.42 -9.33 24.46
CA VAL A 179 -17.27 -8.42 24.31
C VAL A 179 -15.94 -9.17 24.48
N ASN A 180 -15.87 -10.09 25.44
CA ASN A 180 -14.66 -10.89 25.69
C ASN A 180 -14.37 -11.86 24.53
N THR A 181 -15.42 -12.44 23.95
CA THR A 181 -15.29 -13.29 22.75
C THR A 181 -14.68 -12.49 21.60
N VAL A 182 -15.22 -11.30 21.31
CA VAL A 182 -14.69 -10.44 20.23
C VAL A 182 -13.24 -10.04 20.52
N GLN A 183 -12.93 -9.64 21.76
CA GLN A 183 -11.57 -9.24 22.13
C GLN A 183 -10.57 -10.38 21.94
N SER A 184 -10.94 -11.59 22.36
CA SER A 184 -10.07 -12.75 22.25
C SER A 184 -9.90 -13.18 20.78
N SER A 185 -10.99 -13.27 20.02
CA SER A 185 -10.97 -13.74 18.63
C SER A 185 -10.34 -12.76 17.65
N LEU A 186 -10.43 -11.45 17.92
CA LEU A 186 -9.81 -10.40 17.10
C LEU A 186 -8.44 -9.96 17.65
N GLY A 187 -7.97 -10.54 18.74
CA GLY A 187 -6.71 -10.16 19.40
C GLY A 187 -6.70 -8.70 19.86
N LEU A 188 -7.86 -8.16 20.23
CA LEU A 188 -8.02 -6.79 20.70
C LEU A 188 -7.69 -6.69 22.18
N THR A 189 -7.07 -5.57 22.54
CA THR A 189 -6.70 -5.30 23.93
C THR A 189 -7.88 -4.72 24.69
N SER A 190 -8.07 -5.14 25.94
CA SER A 190 -9.16 -4.64 26.77
C SER A 190 -8.92 -3.18 27.19
N GLY A 191 -9.99 -2.43 27.47
CA GLY A 191 -9.87 -1.05 27.96
C GLY A 191 -9.07 -0.94 29.26
N LYS A 192 -9.12 -1.93 30.14
CA LYS A 192 -8.33 -1.95 31.38
C LYS A 192 -6.83 -2.07 31.10
N GLU A 193 -6.44 -2.93 30.16
CA GLU A 193 -5.04 -3.09 29.75
C GLU A 193 -4.52 -1.85 29.04
N LEU A 194 -5.37 -1.20 28.23
CA LEU A 194 -5.07 0.06 27.57
C LEU A 194 -4.80 1.17 28.59
N GLU A 195 -5.72 1.40 29.53
CA GLU A 195 -5.54 2.44 30.56
C GLU A 195 -4.34 2.14 31.46
N LYS A 196 -4.11 0.86 31.81
CA LYS A 196 -2.88 0.46 32.52
C LYS A 196 -1.63 0.86 31.74
N PHE A 197 -1.58 0.58 30.44
CA PHE A 197 -0.42 0.93 29.60
C PHE A 197 -0.21 2.44 29.54
N VAL A 198 -1.29 3.22 29.37
CA VAL A 198 -1.27 4.69 29.36
C VAL A 198 -0.70 5.24 30.68
N ILE A 199 -1.12 4.70 31.82
CA ILE A 199 -0.60 5.08 33.14
C ILE A 199 0.90 4.76 33.25
N LEU A 200 1.31 3.54 32.86
CA LEU A 200 2.73 3.14 32.88
C LEU A 200 3.59 4.02 31.98
N LEU A 201 3.04 4.45 30.83
CA LEU A 201 3.70 5.35 29.89
C LEU A 201 3.85 6.76 30.47
N GLN A 202 2.81 7.27 31.14
CA GLN A 202 2.86 8.56 31.85
C GLN A 202 3.90 8.55 32.98
N GLU A 203 3.95 7.45 33.76
CA GLU A 203 4.88 7.28 34.88
C GLU A 203 6.29 6.85 34.46
N LYS A 204 6.54 6.68 33.15
CA LYS A 204 7.82 6.24 32.57
C LYS A 204 8.36 4.93 33.18
N LYS A 205 7.47 3.96 33.40
CA LYS A 205 7.80 2.63 33.96
C LYS A 205 8.28 1.68 32.86
N THR A 206 9.45 1.95 32.28
CA THR A 206 10.01 1.21 31.12
C THR A 206 9.93 -0.31 31.24
N ALA A 207 10.42 -0.88 32.35
CA ALA A 207 10.43 -2.33 32.54
C ALA A 207 9.01 -2.95 32.51
N GLN A 208 8.03 -2.27 33.09
CA GLN A 208 6.63 -2.74 33.13
C GLN A 208 5.95 -2.60 31.77
N LEU A 209 6.30 -1.56 31.00
CA LEU A 209 5.83 -1.39 29.62
C LEU A 209 6.32 -2.53 28.73
N LEU A 210 7.63 -2.83 28.76
CA LEU A 210 8.23 -3.92 28.00
C LEU A 210 7.63 -5.27 28.38
N GLN A 211 7.43 -5.52 29.67
CA GLN A 211 6.74 -6.72 30.14
C GLN A 211 5.32 -6.82 29.58
N GLN A 212 4.56 -5.73 29.56
CA GLN A 212 3.21 -5.73 29.02
C GLN A 212 3.18 -5.99 27.50
N ILE A 213 4.16 -5.51 26.73
CA ILE A 213 4.32 -5.86 25.32
C ILE A 213 4.57 -7.35 25.15
N HIS A 214 5.49 -7.92 25.93
CA HIS A 214 5.78 -9.34 25.90
C HIS A 214 4.54 -10.20 26.22
N GLU A 215 3.78 -9.83 27.25
CA GLU A 215 2.51 -10.50 27.62
C GLU A 215 1.45 -10.40 26.50
N LEU A 216 1.36 -9.24 25.83
CA LEU A 216 0.44 -9.01 24.73
C LEU A 216 0.78 -9.91 23.53
N VAL A 217 2.05 -9.95 23.13
CA VAL A 217 2.51 -10.75 21.99
C VAL A 217 2.40 -12.24 22.29
N SER A 218 2.82 -12.68 23.47
CA SER A 218 2.76 -14.10 23.88
C SER A 218 1.32 -14.62 24.03
N SER A 219 0.35 -13.76 24.34
CA SER A 219 -1.08 -14.10 24.35
C SER A 219 -1.75 -14.06 22.97
N GLY A 220 -0.99 -13.80 21.89
CA GLY A 220 -1.48 -13.81 20.50
C GLY A 220 -2.27 -12.56 20.10
N LYS A 221 -2.21 -11.48 20.89
CA LYS A 221 -2.88 -10.21 20.56
C LYS A 221 -2.17 -9.49 19.42
N ASN A 222 -2.94 -8.70 18.66
CA ASN A 222 -2.41 -7.98 17.51
C ASN A 222 -1.68 -6.70 17.95
N LEU A 223 -0.35 -6.73 17.91
CA LEU A 223 0.50 -5.59 18.28
C LEU A 223 0.20 -4.33 17.45
N THR A 224 -0.03 -4.48 16.14
CA THR A 224 -0.31 -3.33 15.26
C THR A 224 -1.61 -2.64 15.68
N GLN A 225 -2.64 -3.43 15.99
CA GLN A 225 -3.91 -2.90 16.46
C GLN A 225 -3.80 -2.27 17.84
N PHE A 226 -2.98 -2.86 18.72
CA PHE A 226 -2.69 -2.26 20.02
C PHE A 226 -2.02 -0.89 19.88
N MET A 227 -1.00 -0.77 19.02
CA MET A 227 -0.33 0.50 18.73
C MET A 227 -1.31 1.56 18.21
N ILE A 228 -2.20 1.20 17.27
CA ILE A 228 -3.24 2.12 16.77
C ILE A 228 -4.15 2.57 17.92
N THR A 229 -4.58 1.64 18.78
CA THR A 229 -5.48 1.93 19.89
C THR A 229 -4.82 2.85 20.92
N ILE A 230 -3.53 2.63 21.23
CA ILE A 230 -2.75 3.50 22.11
C ILE A 230 -2.61 4.90 21.51
N VAL A 231 -2.21 5.02 20.23
CA VAL A 231 -2.05 6.32 19.59
C VAL A 231 -3.37 7.10 19.56
N LYS A 232 -4.50 6.45 19.22
CA LYS A 232 -5.84 7.06 19.29
C LYS A 232 -6.18 7.53 20.70
N ARG A 233 -5.86 6.74 21.74
CA ARG A 233 -6.10 7.14 23.13
C ARG A 233 -5.26 8.34 23.54
N LEU A 234 -3.99 8.38 23.15
CA LEU A 234 -3.10 9.52 23.40
C LEU A 234 -3.58 10.77 22.65
N GLU A 235 -4.08 10.63 21.42
CA GLU A 235 -4.69 11.72 20.65
C GLU A 235 -5.92 12.29 21.38
N THR A 236 -6.83 11.43 21.85
CA THR A 236 -7.99 11.86 22.64
C THR A 236 -7.56 12.63 23.89
N LEU A 237 -6.58 12.13 24.65
CA LEU A 237 -6.03 12.82 25.83
C LEU A 237 -5.38 14.16 25.47
N LEU A 238 -4.71 14.25 24.32
CA LEU A 238 -4.15 15.50 23.82
C LEU A 238 -5.25 16.52 23.51
N VAL A 239 -6.32 16.12 22.84
CA VAL A 239 -7.47 16.99 22.55
C VAL A 239 -8.15 17.43 23.84
N GLU A 240 -8.42 16.50 24.76
CA GLU A 240 -9.00 16.79 26.08
C GLU A 240 -8.15 17.79 26.86
N SER A 241 -6.82 17.70 26.78
CA SER A 241 -5.91 18.64 27.46
C SER A 241 -6.04 20.11 27.02
N PHE A 242 -6.68 20.39 25.89
CA PHE A 242 -7.02 21.76 25.47
C PHE A 242 -8.32 22.28 26.08
N SER A 243 -9.22 21.38 26.45
CA SER A 243 -10.55 21.72 26.98
C SER A 243 -10.60 21.63 28.51
N THR A 244 -9.83 20.72 29.12
CA THR A 244 -9.86 20.44 30.56
C THR A 244 -8.44 20.37 31.15
N LYS A 245 -8.35 20.43 32.48
CA LYS A 245 -7.08 20.30 33.21
C LYS A 245 -6.62 18.84 33.19
N SER A 246 -5.69 18.51 32.31
CA SER A 246 -5.08 17.18 32.20
C SER A 246 -3.98 16.96 33.25
N SER A 247 -3.87 15.73 33.76
CA SER A 247 -2.75 15.30 34.61
C SER A 247 -1.46 15.05 33.81
N TRP A 248 -1.58 14.79 32.50
CA TRP A 248 -0.44 14.53 31.62
C TRP A 248 -0.09 15.78 30.82
N SER A 249 1.18 16.19 30.88
CA SER A 249 1.69 17.35 30.14
C SER A 249 1.50 17.20 28.63
N LYS A 250 1.07 18.29 27.98
CA LYS A 250 0.92 18.38 26.52
C LYS A 250 2.22 18.04 25.78
N VAL A 251 3.34 18.49 26.32
CA VAL A 251 4.67 18.27 25.71
C VAL A 251 5.02 16.78 25.75
N GLU A 252 4.70 16.10 26.86
CA GLU A 252 4.94 14.67 27.01
C GLU A 252 4.00 13.84 26.13
N LEU A 253 2.72 14.20 26.04
CA LEU A 253 1.76 13.57 25.12
C LEU A 253 2.22 13.67 23.67
N ILE A 254 2.66 14.86 23.22
CA ILE A 254 3.18 15.04 21.86
C ILE A 254 4.44 14.21 21.63
N ALA A 255 5.35 14.14 22.61
CA ALA A 255 6.56 13.33 22.51
C ALA A 255 6.24 11.83 22.42
N ALA A 256 5.31 11.34 23.24
CA ALA A 256 4.84 9.96 23.21
C ALA A 256 4.22 9.62 21.85
N ILE A 257 3.25 10.42 21.37
CA ILE A 257 2.58 10.20 20.08
C ILE A 257 3.60 10.16 18.94
N ARG A 258 4.56 11.09 18.92
CA ARG A 258 5.60 11.12 17.88
C ARG A 258 6.48 9.87 17.91
N SER A 259 6.92 9.46 19.10
CA SER A 259 7.77 8.26 19.27
C SER A 259 7.06 7.02 18.74
N LEU A 260 5.83 6.77 19.19
CA LEU A 260 5.08 5.56 18.81
C LEU A 260 4.66 5.57 17.34
N THR A 261 4.28 6.73 16.79
CA THR A 261 3.92 6.86 15.37
C THR A 261 5.12 6.65 14.45
N HIS A 262 6.32 7.06 14.88
CA HIS A 262 7.56 6.82 14.15
C HIS A 262 7.92 5.33 14.09
N ALA A 263 7.67 4.58 15.17
CA ALA A 263 7.91 3.14 15.21
C ALA A 263 6.93 2.33 14.34
N PHE A 264 5.69 2.79 14.19
CA PHE A 264 4.61 2.05 13.53
C PHE A 264 4.95 1.45 12.15
N PRO A 265 5.50 2.19 11.17
CA PRO A 265 5.84 1.62 9.87
C PRO A 265 6.98 0.59 9.93
N LEU A 266 7.85 0.66 10.94
CA LEU A 266 9.03 -0.18 11.06
C LEU A 266 8.68 -1.62 11.51
N VAL A 267 7.56 -1.80 12.21
CA VAL A 267 7.07 -3.10 12.70
C VAL A 267 6.96 -4.13 11.58
N LYS A 268 6.42 -3.75 10.42
CA LYS A 268 6.22 -4.66 9.28
C LYS A 268 7.52 -5.09 8.59
N SER A 269 8.55 -4.26 8.67
CA SER A 269 9.85 -4.51 8.04
C SER A 269 10.88 -5.12 8.98
N SER A 270 10.58 -5.19 10.29
CA SER A 270 11.51 -5.65 11.30
C SER A 270 11.57 -7.19 11.32
N PRO A 271 12.77 -7.80 11.48
CA PRO A 271 12.90 -9.24 11.74
C PRO A 271 12.20 -9.68 13.04
N ILE A 272 12.11 -8.76 14.01
CA ILE A 272 11.39 -8.94 15.28
C ILE A 272 10.31 -7.84 15.31
N PRO A 273 9.03 -8.15 15.04
CA PRO A 273 7.97 -7.15 14.88
C PRO A 273 7.79 -6.20 16.07
N GLU A 274 7.99 -6.69 17.29
CA GLU A 274 7.82 -5.93 18.54
C GLU A 274 8.98 -4.96 18.83
N LEU A 275 10.18 -5.25 18.33
CA LEU A 275 11.40 -4.51 18.66
C LEU A 275 11.32 -3.00 18.35
N PRO A 276 10.82 -2.52 17.20
CA PRO A 276 10.71 -1.09 16.95
C PRO A 276 9.82 -0.35 17.96
N PHE A 277 8.78 -1.01 18.46
CA PHE A 277 7.89 -0.43 19.46
C PHE A 277 8.55 -0.40 20.84
N GLU A 278 9.22 -1.48 21.23
CA GLU A 278 10.00 -1.55 22.47
C GLU A 278 11.08 -0.47 22.51
N LEU A 279 11.84 -0.29 21.43
CA LEU A 279 12.85 0.77 21.31
C LEU A 279 12.23 2.16 21.47
N ALA A 280 11.10 2.43 20.82
CA ALA A 280 10.40 3.72 20.95
C ALA A 280 9.90 4.00 22.37
N LEU A 281 9.50 2.97 23.12
CA LEU A 281 9.10 3.08 24.53
C LEU A 281 10.30 3.40 25.42
N VAL A 282 11.43 2.71 25.21
CA VAL A 282 12.69 2.97 25.92
C VAL A 282 13.17 4.38 25.64
N GLU A 283 13.26 4.77 24.37
CA GLU A 283 13.66 6.12 23.96
C GLU A 283 12.77 7.19 24.60
N TYR A 284 11.45 6.99 24.66
CA TYR A 284 10.54 7.94 25.29
C TYR A 284 10.71 8.02 26.82
N CYS A 285 10.84 6.87 27.49
CA CYS A 285 10.90 6.83 28.96
C CYS A 285 12.26 7.25 29.52
N GLU A 286 13.34 6.92 28.82
CA GLU A 286 14.71 7.13 29.31
C GLU A 286 15.37 8.41 28.77
N ALA A 287 14.77 9.09 27.79
CA ALA A 287 15.33 10.33 27.27
C ALA A 287 15.26 11.49 28.28
N GLY A 288 16.38 11.69 28.98
CA GLY A 288 17.09 12.97 28.95
C GLY A 288 18.41 12.77 28.18
N ILE A 289 18.56 13.40 27.00
CA ILE A 289 19.62 13.18 25.97
C ILE A 289 19.26 11.95 25.11
N VAL A 290 18.83 11.99 23.84
CA VAL A 290 19.07 12.86 22.67
C VAL A 290 17.72 12.99 21.95
N PRO A 291 17.34 14.14 21.38
CA PRO A 291 16.23 14.16 20.43
C PRO A 291 16.56 13.16 19.33
N VAL A 292 15.65 12.26 18.97
CA VAL A 292 15.72 11.60 17.67
C VAL A 292 15.74 12.71 16.64
N THR A 293 16.94 13.12 16.25
CA THR A 293 17.18 13.79 14.99
C THR A 293 16.77 12.74 13.99
N THR A 294 15.50 12.78 13.64
CA THR A 294 15.14 12.52 12.27
C THR A 294 16.10 13.38 11.46
N SER A 295 17.13 12.76 10.90
CA SER A 295 17.64 13.20 9.62
C SER A 295 16.49 13.01 8.63
N ARG A 296 15.47 13.86 8.75
CA ARG A 296 14.94 14.52 7.57
C ARG A 296 16.12 15.35 7.08
N ALA A 297 16.96 14.72 6.25
CA ALA A 297 17.53 15.49 5.16
C ALA A 297 16.30 16.05 4.44
N LYS A 298 15.93 17.28 4.79
CA LYS A 298 15.16 18.11 3.88
C LYS A 298 15.88 18.00 2.53
N PRO A 299 15.16 17.88 1.41
CA PRO A 299 15.79 18.01 0.12
C PRO A 299 16.56 19.33 0.17
N HIS A 300 17.89 19.23 0.17
CA HIS A 300 18.70 20.38 -0.13
C HIS A 300 18.41 20.63 -1.59
N VAL A 301 17.46 21.53 -1.87
CA VAL A 301 17.46 22.28 -3.11
C VAL A 301 18.72 23.13 -2.97
N PRO A 302 19.81 22.84 -3.69
CA PRO A 302 20.88 23.81 -3.77
C PRO A 302 20.25 25.01 -4.47
N SER A 303 20.27 26.16 -3.81
CA SER A 303 20.01 27.43 -4.45
C SER A 303 20.83 27.47 -5.73
N VAL A 304 20.18 27.82 -6.84
CA VAL A 304 20.80 28.08 -8.14
C VAL A 304 21.96 29.05 -7.91
N GLN A 305 23.18 28.52 -7.89
CA GLN A 305 24.39 29.30 -8.10
C GLN A 305 24.83 29.02 -9.53
N GLU A 306 24.93 30.13 -10.25
CA GLU A 306 25.28 30.20 -11.66
C GLU A 306 26.64 29.54 -11.93
N MET A 307 26.64 28.75 -13.01
CA MET A 307 27.74 28.47 -13.95
C MET A 307 29.19 28.60 -13.42
N GLY A 308 29.85 27.44 -13.30
CA GLY A 308 31.31 27.31 -13.28
C GLY A 308 31.74 26.13 -14.17
N ALA A 309 32.75 26.36 -15.00
CA ALA A 309 33.13 25.59 -16.17
C ALA A 309 33.37 24.07 -15.97
N ILE A 310 33.02 23.33 -17.03
CA ILE A 310 33.30 21.90 -17.24
C ILE A 310 34.82 21.68 -17.22
N ALA A 311 35.31 20.92 -16.24
CA ALA A 311 36.65 20.36 -16.28
C ALA A 311 36.62 19.03 -17.04
N THR A 312 37.19 19.04 -18.24
CA THR A 312 37.47 17.87 -19.07
C THR A 312 38.49 16.99 -18.34
N ILE A 313 38.24 15.67 -18.20
CA ILE A 313 39.25 14.72 -17.71
C ILE A 313 39.51 13.67 -18.79
N SER A 314 40.79 13.54 -19.14
CA SER A 314 41.35 12.63 -20.12
C SER A 314 41.29 11.17 -19.66
N ALA A 315 41.10 10.27 -20.63
CA ALA A 315 41.34 8.84 -20.50
C ALA A 315 42.78 8.58 -20.00
N GLY A 316 42.92 8.15 -18.75
CA GLY A 316 44.24 7.96 -18.13
C GLY A 316 44.29 6.86 -17.09
N ASP A 317 43.32 6.77 -16.17
CA ASP A 317 43.36 5.77 -15.09
C ASP A 317 42.04 5.00 -14.98
N ALA A 318 42.11 3.68 -15.18
CA ALA A 318 40.97 2.75 -15.04
C ALA A 318 40.35 2.81 -13.63
N ASP A 319 41.17 3.00 -12.59
CA ASP A 319 40.73 3.07 -11.20
C ASP A 319 40.03 4.40 -10.87
N SER A 320 40.45 5.53 -11.46
CA SER A 320 39.78 6.82 -11.22
C SER A 320 38.37 6.84 -11.84
N SER A 321 38.21 6.16 -12.97
CA SER A 321 36.93 6.07 -13.69
C SER A 321 35.90 5.22 -12.93
N VAL A 322 36.32 4.09 -12.33
CA VAL A 322 35.44 3.27 -11.47
C VAL A 322 35.06 4.03 -10.20
N GLN A 323 36.00 4.74 -9.58
CA GLN A 323 35.72 5.56 -8.40
C GLN A 323 34.72 6.69 -8.70
N SER A 324 34.82 7.32 -9.88
CA SER A 324 33.84 8.31 -10.35
C SER A 324 32.45 7.70 -10.54
N ILE A 325 32.35 6.53 -11.18
CA ILE A 325 31.07 5.82 -11.36
C ILE A 325 30.47 5.43 -10.00
N LEU A 326 31.30 4.99 -9.05
CA LEU A 326 30.86 4.67 -7.69
C LEU A 326 30.36 5.90 -6.93
N ALA A 327 31.04 7.05 -7.07
CA ALA A 327 30.62 8.31 -6.47
C ALA A 327 29.25 8.79 -6.99
N HIS A 328 28.97 8.55 -8.27
CA HIS A 328 27.70 8.91 -8.92
C HIS A 328 26.68 7.77 -8.98
N TRP A 329 26.94 6.63 -8.32
CA TRP A 329 26.10 5.44 -8.43
C TRP A 329 24.66 5.70 -7.98
N SER A 330 24.48 6.47 -6.90
CA SER A 330 23.15 6.88 -6.44
C SER A 330 22.40 7.73 -7.48
N GLU A 331 23.09 8.65 -8.17
CA GLU A 331 22.50 9.48 -9.22
C GLU A 331 22.09 8.64 -10.44
N ILE A 332 22.95 7.70 -10.86
CA ILE A 332 22.67 6.75 -11.94
C ILE A 332 21.39 5.95 -11.63
N LEU A 333 21.27 5.45 -10.40
CA LEU A 333 20.09 4.69 -9.96
C LEU A 333 18.82 5.56 -9.96
N GLU A 334 18.90 6.83 -9.57
CA GLU A 334 17.76 7.76 -9.62
C GLU A 334 17.37 8.08 -11.07
N LYS A 335 18.33 8.35 -11.96
CA LYS A 335 18.06 8.59 -13.39
C LYS A 335 17.52 7.35 -14.11
N LEU A 336 17.79 6.15 -13.62
CA LEU A 336 17.23 4.91 -14.17
C LEU A 336 15.78 4.64 -13.75
N LYS A 337 15.31 5.20 -12.62
CA LYS A 337 13.94 4.94 -12.10
C LYS A 337 12.82 5.23 -13.10
N PRO A 338 12.81 6.35 -13.85
CA PRO A 338 11.74 6.66 -14.80
C PRO A 338 11.70 5.69 -15.98
N PHE A 339 12.84 5.09 -16.34
CA PHE A 339 12.93 4.21 -17.50
C PHE A 339 12.67 2.73 -17.14
N ASN A 340 13.14 2.27 -15.97
CA ASN A 340 12.92 0.90 -15.54
C ASN A 340 13.08 0.75 -14.00
N HIS A 341 11.98 0.85 -13.26
CA HIS A 341 12.03 0.69 -11.79
C HIS A 341 12.55 -0.69 -11.35
N SER A 342 12.32 -1.75 -12.15
CA SER A 342 12.75 -3.11 -11.80
C SER A 342 14.26 -3.29 -11.85
N ILE A 343 14.96 -2.63 -12.78
CA ILE A 343 16.43 -2.75 -12.89
C ILE A 343 17.15 -2.02 -11.76
N VAL A 344 16.56 -0.95 -11.22
CA VAL A 344 17.11 -0.22 -10.06
C VAL A 344 17.23 -1.13 -8.85
N GLY A 345 16.24 -2.00 -8.61
CA GLY A 345 16.30 -3.00 -7.53
C GLY A 345 17.44 -4.01 -7.73
N VAL A 346 17.65 -4.46 -8.96
CA VAL A 346 18.75 -5.37 -9.33
C VAL A 346 20.11 -4.69 -9.13
N LEU A 347 20.30 -3.48 -9.64
CA LEU A 347 21.56 -2.74 -9.60
C LEU A 347 21.96 -2.29 -8.19
N ARG A 348 21.00 -2.10 -7.25
CA ARG A 348 21.30 -1.85 -5.83
C ARG A 348 22.10 -2.97 -5.16
N SER A 349 21.97 -4.19 -5.67
CA SER A 349 22.69 -5.36 -5.19
C SER A 349 23.93 -5.70 -6.04
N CYS A 350 24.25 -4.88 -7.04
CA CYS A 350 25.41 -5.04 -7.92
C CYS A 350 26.42 -3.93 -7.66
N ARG A 351 27.68 -4.14 -8.08
CA ARG A 351 28.75 -3.16 -7.90
C ARG A 351 29.61 -3.05 -9.16
N PRO A 352 29.89 -1.85 -9.67
CA PRO A 352 30.95 -1.63 -10.64
C PRO A 352 32.30 -2.06 -10.05
N VAL A 353 33.08 -2.85 -10.79
CA VAL A 353 34.37 -3.39 -10.32
C VAL A 353 35.55 -3.03 -11.20
N LYS A 354 35.34 -2.81 -12.50
CA LYS A 354 36.41 -2.49 -13.44
C LYS A 354 35.88 -1.62 -14.59
N PHE A 355 36.66 -0.65 -15.04
CA PHE A 355 36.38 0.12 -16.25
C PHE A 355 37.66 0.21 -17.08
N ALA A 356 37.68 -0.40 -18.26
CA ALA A 356 38.82 -0.36 -19.18
C ALA A 356 38.31 -0.31 -20.63
N ASP A 357 38.95 0.51 -21.48
CA ASP A 357 38.64 0.61 -22.91
C ASP A 357 37.14 0.86 -23.23
N GLY A 358 36.48 1.67 -22.39
CA GLY A 358 35.04 1.96 -22.53
C GLY A 358 34.12 0.83 -22.05
N MET A 359 34.65 -0.24 -21.48
CA MET A 359 33.89 -1.37 -20.96
C MET A 359 33.84 -1.36 -19.43
N LEU A 360 32.62 -1.24 -18.89
CA LEU A 360 32.29 -1.32 -17.47
C LEU A 360 31.90 -2.74 -17.09
N THR A 361 32.67 -3.36 -16.20
CA THR A 361 32.35 -4.63 -15.58
C THR A 361 31.54 -4.40 -14.31
N ILE A 362 30.32 -4.94 -14.27
CA ILE A 362 29.43 -4.92 -13.11
C ILE A 362 29.43 -6.32 -12.46
N GLU A 363 29.83 -6.39 -11.20
CA GLU A 363 29.72 -7.59 -10.39
C GLU A 363 28.29 -7.74 -9.84
N ALA A 364 27.67 -8.89 -10.11
CA ALA A 364 26.36 -9.28 -9.59
C ALA A 364 26.49 -10.40 -8.55
N GLY A 365 25.74 -10.29 -7.44
CA GLY A 365 25.71 -11.31 -6.39
C GLY A 365 24.91 -12.57 -6.74
N TYR A 366 24.05 -12.52 -7.76
CA TYR A 366 23.16 -13.61 -8.16
C TYR A 366 23.11 -13.77 -9.67
N LYS A 367 22.99 -15.02 -10.16
CA LYS A 367 22.92 -15.36 -11.59
C LYS A 367 21.80 -14.62 -12.33
N PHE A 368 20.62 -14.58 -11.72
CA PHE A 368 19.46 -13.88 -12.28
C PHE A 368 19.68 -12.36 -12.45
N HIS A 369 20.48 -11.72 -11.57
CA HIS A 369 20.81 -10.30 -11.69
C HIS A 369 21.73 -10.03 -12.88
N ALA A 370 22.73 -10.88 -13.11
CA ALA A 370 23.62 -10.79 -14.27
C ALA A 370 22.85 -11.01 -15.59
N GLU A 371 21.95 -11.99 -15.64
CA GLU A 371 21.12 -12.27 -16.82
C GLU A 371 20.23 -11.06 -17.17
N ARG A 372 19.63 -10.43 -16.16
CA ARG A 372 18.75 -9.27 -16.34
C ARG A 372 19.48 -8.03 -16.85
N ILE A 373 20.72 -7.79 -16.40
CA ILE A 373 21.54 -6.66 -16.87
C ILE A 373 22.09 -6.93 -18.28
N THR A 374 22.32 -8.19 -18.65
CA THR A 374 22.87 -8.59 -19.96
C THR A 374 21.85 -8.50 -21.10
N GLU A 375 20.55 -8.47 -20.79
CA GLU A 375 19.49 -8.30 -21.79
C GLU A 375 19.72 -7.02 -22.62
N ALA A 376 19.74 -7.14 -23.95
CA ALA A 376 20.19 -6.07 -24.85
C ALA A 376 19.53 -4.70 -24.56
N LYS A 377 18.20 -4.67 -24.43
CA LYS A 377 17.45 -3.43 -24.13
C LYS A 377 17.84 -2.81 -22.78
N VAL A 378 18.09 -3.65 -21.78
CA VAL A 378 18.45 -3.21 -20.42
C VAL A 378 19.90 -2.75 -20.40
N ARG A 379 20.80 -3.54 -20.99
CA ARG A 379 22.22 -3.23 -21.11
C ARG A 379 22.43 -1.88 -21.79
N ASP A 380 21.77 -1.64 -22.92
CA ASP A 380 21.93 -0.41 -23.70
C ASP A 380 21.35 0.80 -22.96
N LEU A 381 20.23 0.62 -22.23
CA LEU A 381 19.67 1.65 -21.36
C LEU A 381 20.60 2.01 -20.20
N VAL A 382 21.11 1.02 -19.48
CA VAL A 382 22.01 1.25 -18.34
C VAL A 382 23.32 1.87 -18.83
N ALA A 383 23.86 1.41 -19.96
CA ALA A 383 25.04 1.98 -20.60
C ALA A 383 24.85 3.45 -20.94
N LYS A 384 23.72 3.79 -21.57
CA LYS A 384 23.36 5.16 -21.90
C LYS A 384 23.26 6.06 -20.68
N VAL A 385 22.55 5.64 -19.63
CA VAL A 385 22.38 6.46 -18.42
C VAL A 385 23.71 6.65 -17.68
N ILE A 386 24.55 5.62 -17.60
CA ILE A 386 25.89 5.74 -17.00
C ILE A 386 26.75 6.70 -17.83
N GLY A 387 26.71 6.58 -19.16
CA GLY A 387 27.44 7.46 -20.05
C GLY A 387 27.00 8.92 -19.97
N GLU A 388 25.70 9.19 -19.83
CA GLU A 388 25.14 10.54 -19.62
C GLU A 388 25.56 11.16 -18.28
N VAL A 389 25.71 10.36 -17.23
CA VAL A 389 26.12 10.84 -15.90
C VAL A 389 27.62 11.09 -15.82
N VAL A 390 28.42 10.20 -16.42
CA VAL A 390 29.88 10.23 -16.27
C VAL A 390 30.57 10.92 -17.47
N GLY A 391 29.84 11.20 -18.55
CA GLY A 391 30.35 11.86 -19.75
C GLY A 391 31.26 10.96 -20.61
N LEU A 392 31.12 9.64 -20.49
CA LEU A 392 31.94 8.64 -21.19
C LEU A 392 31.07 7.74 -22.06
N ASP A 393 31.61 7.21 -23.16
CA ASP A 393 30.97 6.12 -23.89
C ASP A 393 31.21 4.81 -23.13
N VAL A 394 30.13 4.14 -22.72
CA VAL A 394 30.17 2.99 -21.81
C VAL A 394 29.48 1.80 -22.44
N LYS A 395 30.16 0.66 -22.47
CA LYS A 395 29.60 -0.67 -22.72
C LYS A 395 29.60 -1.46 -21.43
N ILE A 396 28.60 -2.31 -21.22
CA ILE A 396 28.43 -3.04 -19.96
C ILE A 396 28.68 -4.53 -20.18
N GLU A 397 29.50 -5.09 -19.31
CA GLU A 397 29.70 -6.53 -19.11
C GLU A 397 29.35 -6.91 -17.67
N THR A 398 28.81 -8.10 -17.45
CA THR A 398 28.45 -8.58 -16.11
C THR A 398 29.26 -9.80 -15.72
N VAL A 399 29.70 -9.83 -14.47
CA VAL A 399 30.42 -10.97 -13.88
C VAL A 399 29.73 -11.41 -12.60
N LEU A 400 29.79 -12.71 -12.30
CA LEU A 400 29.28 -13.25 -11.05
C LEU A 400 30.34 -13.19 -9.96
N LYS A 401 29.95 -12.72 -8.79
CA LYS A 401 30.80 -12.73 -7.60
C LYS A 401 31.24 -14.18 -7.30
N GLN A 402 32.52 -14.49 -7.48
CA GLN A 402 33.04 -15.82 -7.15
C GLN A 402 32.94 -16.03 -5.64
N ARG A 403 32.33 -17.14 -5.22
CA ARG A 403 32.41 -17.59 -3.82
C ARG A 403 33.88 -17.89 -3.54
N THR A 404 34.50 -17.12 -2.66
CA THR A 404 35.79 -17.50 -2.07
C THR A 404 35.57 -18.83 -1.35
N VAL A 405 36.01 -19.92 -1.97
CA VAL A 405 36.16 -21.20 -1.28
C VAL A 405 37.27 -20.96 -0.27
N ASN A 406 36.91 -20.80 1.01
CA ASN A 406 37.88 -20.89 2.09
C ASN A 406 38.41 -22.33 2.10
N SER A 407 39.51 -22.55 1.39
CA SER A 407 40.38 -23.70 1.62
C SER A 407 41.16 -23.45 2.92
N LYS A 408 40.64 -23.96 4.02
CA LYS A 408 41.38 -24.29 5.25
C LYS A 408 40.79 -25.65 5.69
N GLN A 409 41.48 -26.78 5.49
CA GLN A 409 42.58 -27.30 6.32
C GLN A 409 42.34 -27.13 7.81
#